data_AF-A0A382FE24-F1
#
_entry.id   AF-A0A382FE24-F1
#
_cell.length_a   1.000
_cell.length_b   1.000
_cell.length_c   1.000
_cell.angle_alpha   90.00
_cell.angle_beta   90.00
_cell.angle_gamma   90.00
#
_symmetry.space_group_name_H-M   'P 1'
#
loop_
_entity.id
_entity.type
_entity.pdbx_description
1 polymer ?
#
loop_
_entity_poly.entity_id
_entity_poly.type
_entity_poly.pdbx_seq_one_letter_code
_entity_poly.pdbx_strand_id
1 'polypeptide(L)'
;MLKYEKAGSRAKEIWDQSTQATDDHPYLLSKKVQNHGLKLSEGKLVVPLYDENSVLQSLQFISHTGEKKFLGGGRTKGCYYPLGGIPEKTLYVVEGFATAATIQETVGGSVAIAFNANNLKPVAISLREKFPKIEIVICADDDHKTEGNPGITKAVEAAKASRSKIAVPEFDENRRDKDTDFNDLYHNGGSETVLGCIDNAFEPENLESVLATNKLRKVIEIVRDGDLGAYLENEVLPAWRLLKQADRAQFERLRAELRGIRGVRVGALDEVLQEGAGDEAENRHVADRLVDLVNTNTELFHDSSDNCYATFTHKEHRECWKIESSGFRNWLSYLYFIETHGAPSETALKAAFGTLLGQAKYEGAVKPVFRRVAKDGEALWIDLCDEEWKAIKVLPGSWEVVEDPPVMFVRSPTMTPLTIPSEKGDIDPLWSLINIPDEDRILLLCWILECYRVGTPYVVLELVGEQGSAKSKTQDVLRDFVDPNQVNLRAKPKSREALFVGAENSHLVSYENLSHLQPELQDAFCTL
;
A
#
# COMPACT_ATOMS: atom_id res chain seq x y z
N MET A 1 -42.70 17.61 -16.71
CA MET A 1 -42.92 19.05 -16.97
C MET A 1 -44.18 19.56 -16.28
N LEU A 2 -45.39 19.08 -16.64
CA LEU A 2 -46.68 19.52 -16.07
C LEU A 2 -46.82 19.54 -14.53
N LYS A 3 -46.12 18.66 -13.79
CA LYS A 3 -46.17 18.62 -12.32
C LYS A 3 -45.47 19.81 -11.67
N TYR A 4 -44.32 20.25 -12.22
CA TYR A 4 -43.54 21.35 -11.67
C TYR A 4 -44.11 22.72 -12.02
N GLU A 5 -44.71 22.88 -13.21
CA GLU A 5 -45.38 24.13 -13.61
C GLU A 5 -46.53 24.48 -12.66
N LYS A 6 -47.39 23.50 -12.34
CA LYS A 6 -48.49 23.69 -11.38
C LYS A 6 -47.99 24.03 -9.98
N ALA A 7 -46.91 23.40 -9.53
CA ALA A 7 -46.31 23.67 -8.23
C ALA A 7 -45.63 25.05 -8.18
N GLY A 8 -44.99 25.48 -9.26
CA GLY A 8 -44.39 26.82 -9.39
C GLY A 8 -45.44 27.94 -9.36
N SER A 9 -46.57 27.77 -10.07
CA SER A 9 -47.69 28.72 -9.97
C SER A 9 -48.24 28.82 -8.55
N ARG A 10 -48.42 27.68 -7.87
CA ARG A 10 -48.84 27.64 -6.46
C ARG A 10 -47.81 28.27 -5.52
N ALA A 11 -46.53 28.04 -5.76
CA ALA A 11 -45.45 28.66 -5.00
C ALA A 11 -45.51 30.19 -5.11
N LYS A 12 -45.73 30.70 -6.33
CA LYS A 12 -45.89 32.14 -6.58
C LYS A 12 -47.12 32.71 -5.88
N GLU A 13 -48.26 32.04 -5.96
CA GLU A 13 -49.49 32.48 -5.29
C GLU A 13 -49.28 32.59 -3.77
N ILE A 14 -48.71 31.56 -3.13
CA ILE A 14 -48.40 31.60 -1.70
C ILE A 14 -47.41 32.73 -1.39
N TRP A 15 -46.35 32.87 -2.19
CA TRP A 15 -45.34 33.91 -1.99
C TRP A 15 -45.94 35.32 -2.07
N ASP A 16 -46.81 35.58 -3.05
CA ASP A 16 -47.43 36.89 -3.27
C ASP A 16 -48.44 37.24 -2.17
N GLN A 17 -49.14 36.23 -1.61
CA GLN A 17 -50.08 36.39 -0.49
C GLN A 17 -49.38 36.47 0.89
N SER A 18 -48.12 36.06 0.98
CA SER A 18 -47.37 36.08 2.24
C SER A 18 -46.95 37.50 2.61
N THR A 19 -46.96 37.81 3.91
CA THR A 19 -46.50 39.11 4.45
C THR A 19 -44.99 39.10 4.65
N GLN A 20 -44.37 40.28 4.83
CA GLN A 20 -42.95 40.32 5.21
C GLN A 20 -42.75 39.66 6.58
N ALA A 21 -41.69 38.87 6.73
CA ALA A 21 -41.30 38.36 8.03
C ALA A 21 -40.56 39.45 8.82
N THR A 22 -40.69 39.40 10.13
CA THR A 22 -39.97 40.22 11.09
C THR A 22 -38.94 39.37 11.83
N ASP A 23 -37.88 39.99 12.36
CA ASP A 23 -36.79 39.29 13.06
C ASP A 23 -37.21 38.70 14.41
N ASP A 24 -38.42 39.02 14.89
CA ASP A 24 -39.01 38.49 16.13
C ASP A 24 -39.62 37.09 15.98
N HIS A 25 -39.58 36.49 14.78
CA HIS A 25 -40.06 35.13 14.59
C HIS A 25 -39.27 34.14 15.48
N PRO A 26 -39.93 33.24 16.25
CA PRO A 26 -39.26 32.39 17.26
C PRO A 26 -38.06 31.59 16.74
N TYR A 27 -38.12 31.07 15.51
CA TYR A 27 -37.00 30.38 14.87
C TYR A 27 -35.78 31.28 14.66
N LEU A 28 -35.99 32.52 14.19
CA LEU A 28 -34.91 33.49 13.92
C LEU A 28 -34.24 33.92 15.23
N LEU A 29 -35.04 34.22 16.26
CA LEU A 29 -34.55 34.52 17.60
C LEU A 29 -33.74 33.35 18.18
N SER A 30 -34.26 32.12 18.07
CA SER A 30 -33.56 30.93 18.53
C SER A 30 -32.24 30.71 17.81
N LYS A 31 -32.18 31.01 16.51
CA LYS A 31 -30.97 30.84 15.69
C LYS A 31 -30.07 32.08 15.69
N LYS A 32 -30.49 33.20 16.30
CA LYS A 32 -29.79 34.50 16.34
C LYS A 32 -29.39 35.01 14.95
N VAL A 33 -30.35 34.99 14.02
CA VAL A 33 -30.15 35.45 12.63
C VAL A 33 -31.32 36.30 12.18
N GLN A 34 -31.09 37.17 11.20
CA GLN A 34 -32.11 38.03 10.61
C GLN A 34 -32.97 37.27 9.57
N ASN A 35 -34.10 37.86 9.20
CA ASN A 35 -35.02 37.26 8.24
C ASN A 35 -34.51 37.27 6.79
N HIS A 36 -33.55 38.12 6.43
CA HIS A 36 -32.96 38.18 5.07
C HIS A 36 -33.94 38.17 3.89
N GLY A 37 -35.12 38.80 4.03
CA GLY A 37 -36.13 38.87 2.97
C GLY A 37 -37.07 37.67 2.89
N LEU A 38 -37.08 36.83 3.93
CA LEU A 38 -38.11 35.80 4.10
C LEU A 38 -39.50 36.44 4.29
N LYS A 39 -40.52 35.68 3.92
CA LYS A 39 -41.92 36.05 4.15
C LYS A 39 -42.56 35.17 5.21
N LEU A 40 -43.76 35.55 5.66
CA LEU A 40 -44.55 34.82 6.63
C LEU A 40 -45.89 34.39 6.01
N SER A 41 -46.22 33.11 6.16
CA SER A 41 -47.50 32.53 5.77
C SER A 41 -47.98 31.58 6.85
N GLU A 42 -49.19 31.82 7.38
CA GLU A 42 -49.80 31.00 8.44
C GLU A 42 -48.85 30.77 9.65
N GLY A 43 -48.10 31.81 10.04
CA GLY A 43 -47.15 31.74 11.15
C GLY A 43 -45.90 30.90 10.89
N LYS A 44 -45.61 30.55 9.64
CA LYS A 44 -44.37 29.89 9.21
C LYS A 44 -43.56 30.83 8.33
N LEU A 45 -42.25 30.82 8.49
CA LEU A 45 -41.36 31.49 7.56
C LEU A 45 -41.40 30.77 6.21
N VAL A 46 -41.34 31.53 5.14
CA VAL A 46 -41.38 31.07 3.76
C VAL A 46 -40.07 31.44 3.10
N VAL A 47 -39.30 30.42 2.71
CA VAL A 47 -38.03 30.54 1.99
C VAL A 47 -38.25 30.18 0.51
N PRO A 48 -38.00 31.09 -0.44
CA PRO A 48 -38.24 30.81 -1.85
C PRO A 48 -37.09 30.01 -2.47
N LEU A 49 -37.42 29.11 -3.41
CA LEU A 49 -36.45 28.33 -4.19
C LEU A 49 -36.49 28.80 -5.64
N TYR A 50 -35.41 29.42 -6.10
CA TYR A 50 -35.26 29.89 -7.47
C TYR A 50 -34.39 28.95 -8.29
N ASP A 51 -34.66 28.82 -9.57
CA ASP A 51 -33.76 28.15 -10.52
C ASP A 51 -32.64 29.07 -11.03
N GLU A 52 -31.81 28.55 -11.94
CA GLU A 52 -30.70 29.28 -12.56
C GLU A 52 -31.10 30.58 -13.26
N ASN A 53 -32.36 30.67 -13.72
CA ASN A 53 -32.96 31.81 -14.40
C ASN A 53 -33.70 32.75 -13.45
N SER A 54 -33.53 32.58 -12.14
CA SER A 54 -34.20 33.37 -11.10
C SER A 54 -35.74 33.21 -11.10
N VAL A 55 -36.26 32.10 -11.64
CA VAL A 55 -37.70 31.80 -11.63
C VAL A 55 -38.04 31.02 -10.36
N LEU A 56 -39.11 31.43 -9.66
CA LEU A 56 -39.58 30.74 -8.45
C LEU A 56 -40.16 29.37 -8.81
N GLN A 57 -39.55 28.31 -8.27
CA GLN A 57 -39.92 26.92 -8.55
C GLN A 57 -40.57 26.20 -7.36
N SER A 58 -40.25 26.60 -6.13
CA SER A 58 -40.77 25.97 -4.91
C SER A 58 -40.61 26.88 -3.69
N LEU A 59 -41.12 26.44 -2.54
CA LEU A 59 -40.97 27.09 -1.23
C LEU A 59 -40.51 26.05 -0.19
N GLN A 60 -39.74 26.49 0.80
CA GLN A 60 -39.52 25.79 2.07
C GLN A 60 -40.20 26.58 3.19
N PHE A 61 -40.96 25.90 4.01
CA PHE A 61 -41.62 26.47 5.18
C PHE A 61 -40.86 26.09 6.44
N ILE A 62 -40.60 27.06 7.32
CA ILE A 62 -39.97 26.85 8.62
C ILE A 62 -40.95 27.27 9.71
N SER A 63 -41.36 26.33 10.56
CA SER A 63 -42.30 26.61 11.66
C SER A 63 -41.63 27.34 12.83
N HIS A 64 -42.44 27.80 13.79
CA HIS A 64 -41.96 28.40 15.03
C HIS A 64 -41.09 27.45 15.88
N THR A 65 -41.23 26.13 15.72
CA THR A 65 -40.38 25.12 16.39
C THR A 65 -39.14 24.74 15.58
N GLY A 66 -38.98 25.29 14.37
CA GLY A 66 -37.88 24.98 13.47
C GLY A 66 -38.10 23.77 12.56
N GLU A 67 -39.27 23.11 12.59
CA GLU A 67 -39.61 22.06 11.61
C GLU A 67 -39.63 22.65 10.19
N LYS A 68 -38.87 22.06 9.27
CA LYS A 68 -38.73 22.50 7.87
C LYS A 68 -39.47 21.55 6.92
N LYS A 69 -40.31 22.10 6.02
CA LYS A 69 -41.05 21.31 5.02
C LYS A 69 -41.05 22.00 3.66
N PHE A 70 -40.82 21.25 2.59
CA PHE A 70 -40.95 21.78 1.22
C PHE A 70 -42.40 21.80 0.74
N LEU A 71 -42.72 22.71 -0.18
CA LEU A 71 -43.99 22.70 -0.91
C LEU A 71 -44.13 21.41 -1.71
N GLY A 72 -45.19 20.65 -1.43
CA GLY A 72 -45.46 19.38 -2.10
C GLY A 72 -45.53 19.51 -3.61
N GLY A 73 -44.69 18.74 -4.32
CA GLY A 73 -44.62 18.73 -5.78
C GLY A 73 -43.74 19.83 -6.40
N GLY A 74 -43.20 20.75 -5.60
CA GLY A 74 -42.23 21.75 -6.06
C GLY A 74 -40.87 21.15 -6.41
N ARG A 75 -40.14 21.79 -7.33
CA ARG A 75 -38.78 21.39 -7.70
C ARG A 75 -37.80 21.94 -6.67
N THR A 76 -36.99 21.07 -6.07
CA THR A 76 -35.87 21.46 -5.20
C THR A 76 -34.52 21.29 -5.89
N LYS A 77 -34.36 20.25 -6.71
CA LYS A 77 -33.09 19.92 -7.39
C LYS A 77 -32.62 21.05 -8.32
N GLY A 78 -31.43 21.58 -8.04
CA GLY A 78 -30.79 22.70 -8.72
C GLY A 78 -31.34 24.08 -8.33
N CYS A 79 -32.37 24.14 -7.47
CA CYS A 79 -32.91 25.40 -7.00
C CYS A 79 -32.20 25.86 -5.73
N TYR A 80 -32.07 27.18 -5.57
CA TYR A 80 -31.36 27.81 -4.45
C TYR A 80 -32.04 29.12 -4.02
N TYR A 81 -31.64 29.64 -2.86
CA TYR A 81 -32.02 30.99 -2.43
C TYR A 81 -30.78 31.87 -2.27
N PRO A 82 -30.65 32.98 -3.03
CA PRO A 82 -29.55 33.91 -2.88
C PRO A 82 -29.79 34.88 -1.72
N LEU A 83 -28.77 35.06 -0.88
CA LEU A 83 -28.65 36.09 0.15
C LEU A 83 -27.46 37.01 -0.17
N GLY A 84 -27.51 38.25 0.30
CA GLY A 84 -26.38 39.19 0.19
C GLY A 84 -26.13 39.77 -1.20
N GLY A 85 -27.08 39.65 -2.14
CA GLY A 85 -26.99 40.27 -3.47
C GLY A 85 -26.15 39.49 -4.48
N ILE A 86 -25.71 40.18 -5.56
CA ILE A 86 -24.90 39.58 -6.63
C ILE A 86 -23.45 39.43 -6.16
N PRO A 87 -22.80 38.26 -6.33
CA PRO A 87 -21.44 38.05 -5.86
C PRO A 87 -20.41 38.89 -6.63
N GLU A 88 -19.57 39.61 -5.88
CA GLU A 88 -18.48 40.42 -6.43
C GLU A 88 -17.11 39.71 -6.39
N LYS A 89 -16.81 38.99 -5.30
CA LYS A 89 -15.53 38.31 -5.07
C LYS A 89 -15.70 36.84 -4.73
N THR A 90 -16.48 36.56 -3.69
CA THR A 90 -16.69 35.21 -3.15
C THR A 90 -18.18 34.93 -3.04
N LEU A 91 -18.57 33.70 -3.39
CA LEU A 91 -19.92 33.16 -3.27
C LEU A 91 -19.87 31.92 -2.38
N TYR A 92 -20.58 31.97 -1.26
CA TYR A 92 -20.70 30.84 -0.34
C TYR A 92 -21.90 29.97 -0.72
N VAL A 93 -21.74 28.65 -0.75
CA VAL A 93 -22.85 27.71 -0.97
C VAL A 93 -23.00 26.85 0.27
N VAL A 94 -24.21 26.82 0.83
CA VAL A 94 -24.47 26.22 2.13
C VAL A 94 -25.73 25.34 2.09
N GLU A 95 -25.89 24.44 3.06
CA GLU A 95 -27.06 23.58 3.15
C GLU A 95 -28.30 24.33 3.68
N GLY A 96 -28.21 24.98 4.84
CA GLY A 96 -29.36 25.53 5.56
C GLY A 96 -29.48 27.05 5.55
N PHE A 97 -30.71 27.56 5.78
CA PHE A 97 -30.94 29.01 5.93
C PHE A 97 -30.20 29.63 7.12
N ALA A 98 -30.21 28.98 8.29
CA ALA A 98 -29.54 29.54 9.47
C ALA A 98 -28.03 29.67 9.25
N THR A 99 -27.40 28.63 8.70
CA THR A 99 -26.00 28.62 8.26
C THR A 99 -25.72 29.76 7.28
N ALA A 100 -26.60 29.97 6.30
CA ALA A 100 -26.45 31.03 5.30
C ALA A 100 -26.50 32.42 5.91
N ALA A 101 -27.50 32.65 6.76
CA ALA A 101 -27.69 33.91 7.45
C ALA A 101 -26.52 34.21 8.37
N THR A 102 -26.03 33.22 9.12
CA THR A 102 -24.82 33.36 9.94
C THR A 102 -23.61 33.76 9.10
N ILE A 103 -23.30 33.03 8.02
CA ILE A 103 -22.14 33.36 7.18
C ILE A 103 -22.29 34.76 6.55
N GLN A 104 -23.49 35.11 6.10
CA GLN A 104 -23.74 36.43 5.52
C GLN A 104 -23.57 37.55 6.57
N GLU A 105 -24.05 37.35 7.79
CA GLU A 105 -23.99 38.34 8.87
C GLU A 105 -22.57 38.46 9.49
N THR A 106 -21.78 37.39 9.47
CA THR A 106 -20.42 37.39 10.04
C THR A 106 -19.34 37.73 9.01
N VAL A 107 -19.38 37.13 7.83
CA VAL A 107 -18.35 37.27 6.79
C VAL A 107 -18.72 38.36 5.78
N GLY A 108 -20.02 38.57 5.56
CA GLY A 108 -20.51 39.38 4.46
C GLY A 108 -20.45 38.65 3.11
N GLY A 109 -20.85 39.36 2.05
CA GLY A 109 -20.87 38.82 0.69
C GLY A 109 -22.14 38.04 0.36
N SER A 110 -22.08 37.29 -0.74
CA SER A 110 -23.23 36.57 -1.29
C SER A 110 -23.22 35.11 -0.87
N VAL A 111 -24.40 34.60 -0.50
CA VAL A 111 -24.59 33.20 -0.08
C VAL A 111 -25.72 32.57 -0.87
N ALA A 112 -25.59 31.29 -1.24
CA ALA A 112 -26.62 30.51 -1.88
C ALA A 112 -27.00 29.30 -1.01
N ILE A 113 -28.27 29.22 -0.62
CA ILE A 113 -28.82 28.10 0.15
C ILE A 113 -29.22 26.98 -0.81
N ALA A 114 -28.63 25.80 -0.64
CA ALA A 114 -28.94 24.59 -1.40
C ALA A 114 -30.05 23.74 -0.75
N PHE A 115 -30.44 24.01 0.49
CA PHE A 115 -31.54 23.38 1.25
C PHE A 115 -31.35 21.95 1.72
N ASN A 116 -30.43 21.18 1.14
CA ASN A 116 -30.03 19.85 1.61
C ASN A 116 -28.69 19.43 0.97
N ALA A 117 -27.98 18.50 1.61
CA ALA A 117 -26.68 17.99 1.17
C ALA A 117 -26.68 17.50 -0.29
N ASN A 118 -27.71 16.75 -0.71
CA ASN A 118 -27.81 16.21 -2.07
C ASN A 118 -28.00 17.28 -3.15
N ASN A 119 -28.37 18.50 -2.76
CA ASN A 119 -28.58 19.61 -3.67
C ASN A 119 -27.38 20.57 -3.74
N LEU A 120 -26.37 20.42 -2.88
CA LEU A 120 -25.13 21.21 -2.92
C LEU A 120 -24.46 21.12 -4.30
N LYS A 121 -24.25 19.90 -4.81
CA LYS A 121 -23.59 19.66 -6.10
C LYS A 121 -24.30 20.30 -7.30
N PRO A 122 -25.60 20.05 -7.56
CA PRO A 122 -26.27 20.68 -8.71
C PRO A 122 -26.33 22.20 -8.59
N VAL A 123 -26.50 22.76 -7.38
CA VAL A 123 -26.48 24.21 -7.17
C VAL A 123 -25.08 24.79 -7.42
N ALA A 124 -24.03 24.18 -6.87
CA ALA A 124 -22.65 24.63 -7.05
C ALA A 124 -22.21 24.61 -8.52
N ILE A 125 -22.58 23.58 -9.29
CA ILE A 125 -22.31 23.51 -10.73
C ILE A 125 -23.02 24.66 -11.47
N SER A 126 -24.32 24.85 -11.21
CA SER A 126 -25.11 25.90 -11.86
C SER A 126 -24.56 27.31 -11.54
N LEU A 127 -24.17 27.54 -10.29
CA LEU A 127 -23.58 28.82 -9.87
C LEU A 127 -22.18 29.03 -10.46
N ARG A 128 -21.37 27.97 -10.60
CA ARG A 128 -20.07 28.05 -11.30
C ARG A 128 -20.23 28.42 -12.77
N GLU A 129 -21.25 27.88 -13.46
CA GLU A 129 -21.57 28.25 -14.84
C GLU A 129 -22.01 29.72 -14.94
N LYS A 130 -22.84 30.19 -14.00
CA LYS A 130 -23.32 31.57 -13.94
C LYS A 130 -22.24 32.57 -13.55
N PHE A 131 -21.31 32.17 -12.69
CA PHE A 131 -20.22 33.01 -12.17
C PHE A 131 -18.84 32.33 -12.34
N PRO A 132 -18.31 32.22 -13.58
CA PRO A 132 -17.10 31.44 -13.85
C PRO A 132 -15.84 31.92 -13.15
N LYS A 133 -15.75 33.21 -12.81
CA LYS A 133 -14.55 33.85 -12.25
C LYS A 133 -14.63 34.16 -10.75
N ILE A 134 -15.79 33.98 -10.14
CA ILE A 134 -16.00 34.24 -8.71
C ILE A 134 -15.44 33.08 -7.90
N GLU A 135 -14.80 33.36 -6.76
CA GLU A 135 -14.40 32.29 -5.87
C GLU A 135 -15.64 31.66 -5.24
N ILE A 136 -15.76 30.34 -5.29
CA ILE A 136 -16.88 29.64 -4.66
C ILE A 136 -16.32 28.83 -3.51
N VAL A 137 -16.98 28.93 -2.36
CA VAL A 137 -16.66 28.16 -1.16
C VAL A 137 -17.90 27.37 -0.76
N ILE A 138 -17.77 26.05 -0.69
CA ILE A 138 -18.81 25.17 -0.18
C ILE A 138 -18.63 25.08 1.33
N CYS A 139 -19.60 25.57 2.10
CA CYS A 139 -19.57 25.48 3.55
C CYS A 139 -20.30 24.19 3.95
N ALA A 140 -19.54 23.24 4.48
CA ALA A 140 -20.04 21.93 4.87
C ALA A 140 -20.71 21.95 6.24
N ASP A 141 -21.64 21.03 6.45
CA ASP A 141 -22.06 20.61 7.78
C ASP A 141 -21.15 19.44 8.22
N ASP A 142 -20.75 19.42 9.49
CA ASP A 142 -19.96 18.34 10.08
C ASP A 142 -20.86 17.37 10.86
N ASP A 143 -21.43 16.40 10.14
CA ASP A 143 -22.31 15.35 10.65
C ASP A 143 -21.54 14.28 11.43
N HIS A 144 -20.72 14.67 12.41
CA HIS A 144 -19.75 13.81 13.10
C HIS A 144 -20.34 12.56 13.78
N LYS A 145 -21.65 12.55 14.08
CA LYS A 145 -22.36 11.39 14.66
C LYS A 145 -22.96 10.44 13.61
N THR A 146 -22.97 10.83 12.34
CA THR A 146 -23.54 10.05 11.24
C THR A 146 -22.44 9.33 10.51
N GLU A 147 -22.59 8.00 10.34
CA GLU A 147 -21.64 7.19 9.59
C GLU A 147 -21.40 7.76 8.18
N GLY A 148 -20.13 7.92 7.82
CA GLY A 148 -19.72 8.47 6.53
C GLY A 148 -19.82 10.01 6.39
N ASN A 149 -20.23 10.72 7.44
CA ASN A 149 -20.36 12.19 7.49
C ASN A 149 -20.91 12.80 6.18
N PRO A 150 -22.21 12.60 5.89
CA PRO A 150 -22.80 13.01 4.61
C PRO A 150 -22.63 14.50 4.29
N GLY A 151 -22.68 15.38 5.29
CA GLY A 151 -22.45 16.82 5.13
C GLY A 151 -21.10 17.14 4.50
N ILE A 152 -19.99 16.65 5.08
CA ILE A 152 -18.65 16.84 4.52
C ILE A 152 -18.51 16.12 3.17
N THR A 153 -18.97 14.87 3.07
CA THR A 153 -18.83 14.08 1.84
C THR A 153 -19.54 14.73 0.65
N LYS A 154 -20.76 15.23 0.84
CA LYS A 154 -21.52 15.92 -0.21
C LYS A 154 -20.94 17.30 -0.52
N ALA A 155 -20.40 18.00 0.47
CA ALA A 155 -19.67 19.24 0.24
C ALA A 155 -18.42 19.00 -0.63
N VAL A 156 -17.64 17.94 -0.37
CA VAL A 156 -16.48 17.55 -1.18
C VAL A 156 -16.89 17.20 -2.62
N GLU A 157 -17.94 16.40 -2.80
CA GLU A 157 -18.47 16.07 -4.13
C GLU A 157 -18.88 17.32 -4.92
N ALA A 158 -19.51 18.29 -4.24
CA ALA A 158 -19.91 19.57 -4.82
C ALA A 158 -18.71 20.45 -5.15
N ALA A 159 -17.75 20.56 -4.24
CA ALA A 159 -16.53 21.34 -4.38
C ALA A 159 -15.70 20.87 -5.58
N LYS A 160 -15.45 19.56 -5.68
CA LYS A 160 -14.74 18.95 -6.82
C LYS A 160 -15.46 19.20 -8.15
N ALA A 161 -16.78 18.98 -8.19
CA ALA A 161 -17.56 19.14 -9.42
C ALA A 161 -17.65 20.60 -9.91
N SER A 162 -17.54 21.56 -8.99
CA SER A 162 -17.63 22.99 -9.28
C SER A 162 -16.27 23.71 -9.28
N ARG A 163 -15.16 23.00 -9.03
CA ARG A 163 -13.82 23.60 -8.82
C ARG A 163 -13.88 24.73 -7.79
N SER A 164 -14.33 24.39 -6.60
CA SER A 164 -14.58 25.31 -5.49
C SER A 164 -13.83 24.85 -4.26
N LYS A 165 -13.53 25.77 -3.36
CA LYS A 165 -12.96 25.45 -2.05
C LYS A 165 -14.03 24.90 -1.11
N ILE A 166 -13.61 24.32 -0.01
CA ILE A 166 -14.47 23.86 1.09
C ILE A 166 -14.08 24.57 2.39
N ALA A 167 -15.07 24.90 3.20
CA ALA A 167 -14.91 25.34 4.58
C ALA A 167 -15.72 24.39 5.48
N VAL A 168 -15.11 23.92 6.56
CA VAL A 168 -15.72 22.98 7.53
C VAL A 168 -15.75 23.67 8.90
N PRO A 169 -16.85 23.62 9.66
CA PRO A 169 -16.91 24.25 10.98
C PRO A 169 -16.02 23.50 11.97
N GLU A 170 -15.18 24.24 12.69
CA GLU A 170 -14.27 23.69 13.70
C GLU A 170 -14.76 24.01 15.11
N PHE A 171 -15.33 23.01 15.79
CA PHE A 171 -15.82 23.16 17.16
C PHE A 171 -14.71 22.89 18.19
N ASP A 172 -14.74 23.57 19.33
CA ASP A 172 -13.87 23.32 20.48
C ASP A 172 -14.33 22.10 21.31
N GLU A 173 -13.76 21.91 22.50
CA GLU A 173 -14.15 20.83 23.44
C GLU A 173 -15.57 21.00 23.99
N ASN A 174 -16.17 22.20 23.86
CA ASN A 174 -17.52 22.50 24.33
C ASN A 174 -18.60 22.13 23.29
N ARG A 175 -18.22 21.43 22.20
CA ARG A 175 -19.16 20.95 21.18
C ARG A 175 -20.27 20.09 21.82
N ARG A 176 -21.52 20.47 21.59
CA ARG A 176 -22.69 19.66 21.97
C ARG A 176 -22.95 18.61 20.90
N ASP A 177 -23.59 17.51 21.28
CA ASP A 177 -23.90 16.40 20.36
C ASP A 177 -24.68 16.81 19.10
N LYS A 178 -25.42 17.92 19.15
CA LYS A 178 -26.24 18.43 18.04
C LYS A 178 -25.55 19.50 17.19
N ASP A 179 -24.35 19.93 17.57
CA ASP A 179 -23.66 21.01 16.87
C ASP A 179 -22.99 20.46 15.62
N THR A 180 -23.49 20.85 14.45
CA THR A 180 -23.02 20.35 13.14
C THR A 180 -22.70 21.45 12.14
N ASP A 181 -23.33 22.62 12.24
CA ASP A 181 -23.24 23.66 11.21
C ASP A 181 -22.54 24.97 11.71
N PHE A 182 -22.29 25.91 10.80
CA PHE A 182 -21.69 27.21 11.15
C PHE A 182 -22.56 28.08 12.06
N ASN A 183 -23.89 27.89 12.09
CA ASN A 183 -24.74 28.60 13.03
C ASN A 183 -24.53 28.07 14.45
N ASP A 184 -24.42 26.75 14.62
CA ASP A 184 -24.07 26.16 15.90
C ASP A 184 -22.67 26.59 16.36
N LEU A 185 -21.70 26.68 15.43
CA LEU A 185 -20.36 27.20 15.71
C LEU A 185 -20.42 28.66 16.20
N TYR A 186 -21.24 29.50 15.57
CA TYR A 186 -21.48 30.87 16.01
C TYR A 186 -22.06 30.94 17.43
N HIS A 187 -22.97 30.05 17.81
CA HIS A 187 -23.51 30.03 19.18
C HIS A 187 -22.46 29.63 20.22
N ASN A 188 -21.49 28.80 19.86
CA ASN A 188 -20.44 28.35 20.76
C ASN A 188 -19.27 29.34 20.86
N GLY A 189 -18.79 29.85 19.71
CA GLY A 189 -17.55 30.62 19.62
C GLY A 189 -17.68 32.04 19.05
N GLY A 190 -18.87 32.45 18.60
CA GLY A 190 -19.12 33.78 18.04
C GLY A 190 -18.53 33.99 16.64
N SER A 191 -18.60 35.23 16.14
CA SER A 191 -18.27 35.57 14.75
C SER A 191 -16.83 35.27 14.34
N GLU A 192 -15.87 35.42 15.26
CA GLU A 192 -14.43 35.23 14.95
C GLU A 192 -14.12 33.78 14.59
N THR A 193 -14.76 32.81 15.25
CA THR A 193 -14.57 31.37 14.93
C THR A 193 -15.11 31.00 13.56
N VAL A 194 -16.27 31.57 13.18
CA VAL A 194 -16.86 31.40 11.85
C VAL A 194 -15.95 32.01 10.79
N LEU A 195 -15.51 33.26 10.99
CA LEU A 195 -14.58 33.95 10.10
C LEU A 195 -13.30 33.16 9.90
N GLY A 196 -12.69 32.65 10.98
CA GLY A 196 -11.48 31.85 10.92
C GLY A 196 -11.64 30.58 10.07
N CYS A 197 -12.75 29.85 10.20
CA CYS A 197 -13.01 28.67 9.37
C CYS A 197 -13.21 29.03 7.88
N ILE A 198 -13.82 30.18 7.60
CA ILE A 198 -14.09 30.64 6.23
C ILE A 198 -12.81 31.17 5.55
N ASP A 199 -12.01 31.95 6.27
CA ASP A 199 -10.73 32.48 5.77
C ASP A 199 -9.71 31.36 5.48
N ASN A 200 -9.83 30.24 6.19
CA ASN A 200 -9.01 29.04 5.99
C ASN A 200 -9.66 28.01 5.04
N ALA A 201 -10.63 28.41 4.21
CA ALA A 201 -11.19 27.53 3.19
C ALA A 201 -10.09 26.94 2.28
N PHE A 202 -10.19 25.65 1.99
CA PHE A 202 -9.12 24.87 1.36
C PHE A 202 -9.62 24.09 0.14
N GLU A 203 -8.71 23.61 -0.69
CA GLU A 203 -9.05 22.74 -1.83
C GLU A 203 -9.51 21.36 -1.31
N PRO A 204 -10.56 20.75 -1.91
CA PRO A 204 -11.16 19.52 -1.37
C PRO A 204 -10.19 18.32 -1.32
N GLU A 205 -9.11 18.34 -2.08
CA GLU A 205 -8.02 17.34 -2.02
C GLU A 205 -7.24 17.39 -0.70
N ASN A 206 -7.24 18.54 -0.01
CA ASN A 206 -6.51 18.75 1.24
C ASN A 206 -7.35 18.46 2.49
N LEU A 207 -8.56 17.91 2.35
CA LEU A 207 -9.47 17.71 3.47
C LEU A 207 -8.85 16.91 4.62
N GLU A 208 -8.27 15.75 4.31
CA GLU A 208 -7.71 14.88 5.34
C GLU A 208 -6.53 15.54 6.08
N SER A 209 -5.66 16.26 5.36
CA SER A 209 -4.52 16.95 5.97
C SER A 209 -4.96 18.15 6.82
N VAL A 210 -6.01 18.87 6.41
CA VAL A 210 -6.60 19.96 7.22
C VAL A 210 -7.26 19.41 8.48
N LEU A 211 -8.09 18.37 8.37
CA LEU A 211 -8.72 17.74 9.54
C LEU A 211 -7.68 17.19 10.53
N ALA A 212 -6.62 16.54 10.02
CA ALA A 212 -5.50 16.09 10.85
C ALA A 212 -4.77 17.27 11.50
N THR A 213 -4.52 18.36 10.76
CA THR A 213 -3.89 19.58 11.29
C THR A 213 -4.69 20.15 12.45
N ASN A 214 -6.01 20.26 12.31
CA ASN A 214 -6.88 20.84 13.32
C ASN A 214 -6.93 19.97 14.57
N LYS A 215 -7.02 18.64 14.40
CA LYS A 215 -6.90 17.70 15.51
C LYS A 215 -5.58 17.87 16.26
N LEU A 216 -4.47 17.96 15.54
CA LEU A 216 -3.14 18.10 16.14
C LEU A 216 -2.92 19.46 16.81
N ARG A 217 -3.51 20.55 16.31
CA ARG A 217 -3.45 21.86 16.97
C ARG A 217 -4.08 21.81 18.36
N LYS A 218 -5.26 21.20 18.51
CA LYS A 218 -5.91 20.99 19.80
C LYS A 218 -5.06 20.16 20.75
N VAL A 219 -4.45 19.08 20.24
CA VAL A 219 -3.53 18.26 21.03
C VAL A 219 -2.32 19.07 21.50
N ILE A 220 -1.76 19.95 20.66
CA ILE A 220 -0.66 20.84 21.05
C ILE A 220 -1.11 21.81 22.16
N GLU A 221 -2.35 22.30 22.15
CA GLU A 221 -2.92 23.11 23.24
C GLU A 221 -3.01 22.33 24.54
N ILE A 222 -3.52 21.09 24.51
CA ILE A 222 -3.55 20.18 25.66
C ILE A 222 -2.13 19.96 26.23
N VAL A 223 -1.13 19.81 25.35
CA VAL A 223 0.28 19.70 25.74
C VAL A 223 0.81 20.99 26.38
N ARG A 224 0.38 22.17 25.90
CA ARG A 224 0.72 23.47 26.53
C ARG A 224 0.10 23.60 27.92
N ASP A 225 -1.08 23.05 28.12
CA ASP A 225 -1.82 23.11 29.39
C ASP A 225 -1.32 22.11 30.44
N GLY A 226 -0.35 21.26 30.08
CA GLY A 226 0.47 20.49 31.02
C GLY A 226 0.49 18.98 30.78
N ASP A 227 -0.35 18.46 29.87
CA ASP A 227 -0.31 17.05 29.51
C ASP A 227 0.78 16.79 28.45
N LEU A 228 2.00 16.60 28.93
CA LEU A 228 3.16 16.33 28.08
C LEU A 228 3.08 14.99 27.32
N GLY A 229 2.07 14.14 27.56
CA GLY A 229 1.90 12.85 26.90
C GLY A 229 0.90 12.85 25.74
N ALA A 230 -0.03 13.82 25.70
CA ALA A 230 -1.16 13.82 24.78
C ALA A 230 -0.76 13.67 23.29
N TYR A 231 0.38 14.23 22.86
CA TYR A 231 0.84 14.12 21.47
C TYR A 231 1.28 12.71 21.05
N LEU A 232 1.49 11.79 22.00
CA LEU A 232 1.89 10.40 21.77
C LEU A 232 0.73 9.41 21.93
N GLU A 233 -0.47 9.88 22.26
CA GLU A 233 -1.61 8.99 22.43
C GLU A 233 -1.96 8.25 21.13
N ASN A 234 -2.36 6.99 21.27
CA ASN A 234 -2.63 6.10 20.12
C ASN A 234 -3.68 6.66 19.16
N GLU A 235 -4.64 7.45 19.64
CA GLU A 235 -5.65 8.10 18.82
C GLU A 235 -5.14 9.35 18.06
N VAL A 236 -4.01 9.90 18.48
CA VAL A 236 -3.37 11.09 17.88
C VAL A 236 -2.35 10.68 16.81
N LEU A 237 -1.63 9.58 17.01
CA LEU A 237 -0.58 9.11 16.09
C LEU A 237 -1.02 8.96 14.62
N PRO A 238 -2.23 8.46 14.29
CA PRO A 238 -2.70 8.41 12.90
C PRO A 238 -2.74 9.79 12.23
N ALA A 239 -3.12 10.85 12.96
CA ALA A 239 -3.15 12.20 12.43
C ALA A 239 -1.73 12.72 12.12
N TRP A 240 -0.75 12.41 12.98
CA TRP A 240 0.66 12.72 12.70
C TRP A 240 1.19 11.98 11.47
N ARG A 241 0.86 10.69 11.31
CA ARG A 241 1.28 9.88 10.13
C ARG A 241 0.66 10.43 8.84
N LEU A 242 -0.65 10.70 8.86
CA LEU A 242 -1.37 11.25 7.72
C LEU A 242 -0.78 12.60 7.32
N LEU A 243 -0.58 13.50 8.28
CA LEU A 243 -0.02 14.82 7.98
C LEU A 243 1.42 14.72 7.45
N LYS A 244 2.23 13.82 7.99
CA LYS A 244 3.61 13.56 7.51
C LYS A 244 3.65 13.18 6.03
N GLN A 245 2.65 12.44 5.56
CA GLN A 245 2.53 11.95 4.18
C GLN A 245 1.84 12.97 3.26
N ALA A 246 0.73 13.55 3.69
CA ALA A 246 -0.13 14.39 2.86
C ALA A 246 0.31 15.87 2.82
N ASP A 247 0.87 16.41 3.91
CA ASP A 247 1.39 17.79 3.97
C ASP A 247 2.64 17.86 4.86
N ARG A 248 3.79 17.55 4.25
CA ARG A 248 5.09 17.56 4.91
C ARG A 248 5.44 18.93 5.51
N ALA A 249 5.00 20.02 4.89
CA ALA A 249 5.29 21.37 5.37
C ALA A 249 4.53 21.66 6.66
N GLN A 250 3.23 21.34 6.71
CA GLN A 250 2.42 21.53 7.90
C GLN A 250 2.83 20.58 9.03
N PHE A 251 3.25 19.35 8.71
CA PHE A 251 3.85 18.42 9.68
C PHE A 251 5.06 19.06 10.38
N GLU A 252 6.01 19.62 9.62
CA GLU A 252 7.21 20.24 10.23
C GLU A 252 6.88 21.49 11.04
N ARG A 253 5.85 22.27 10.65
CA ARG A 253 5.39 23.43 11.44
C ARG A 253 4.84 23.00 12.80
N LEU A 254 3.90 22.05 12.83
CA LEU A 254 3.33 21.55 14.08
C LEU A 254 4.36 20.83 14.95
N ARG A 255 5.27 20.06 14.34
CA ARG A 255 6.39 19.43 15.03
C ARG A 255 7.32 20.46 15.66
N ALA A 256 7.58 21.59 14.99
CA ALA A 256 8.36 22.69 15.54
C ALA A 256 7.64 23.40 16.70
N GLU A 257 6.32 23.62 16.59
CA GLU A 257 5.52 24.17 17.68
C GLU A 257 5.56 23.28 18.93
N LEU A 258 5.37 21.97 18.73
CA LEU A 258 5.43 20.97 19.79
C LEU A 258 6.81 20.93 20.47
N ARG A 259 7.90 21.00 19.67
CA ARG A 259 9.28 21.08 20.18
C ARG A 259 9.53 22.33 21.04
N GLY A 260 8.81 23.42 20.76
CA GLY A 260 8.93 24.67 21.52
C GLY A 260 8.38 24.59 22.95
N ILE A 261 7.59 23.56 23.28
CA ILE A 261 6.98 23.40 24.60
C ILE A 261 7.99 22.75 25.56
N ARG A 262 8.23 23.41 26.70
CA ARG A 262 9.18 22.94 27.71
C ARG A 262 8.74 21.60 28.28
N GLY A 263 9.63 20.60 28.22
CA GLY A 263 9.40 19.25 28.75
C GLY A 263 8.98 18.22 27.71
N VAL A 264 8.61 18.65 26.50
CA VAL A 264 8.26 17.74 25.40
C VAL A 264 9.50 17.09 24.79
N ARG A 265 9.46 15.77 24.60
CA ARG A 265 10.51 15.01 23.89
C ARG A 265 10.06 14.70 22.46
N VAL A 266 10.29 15.64 21.55
CA VAL A 266 9.89 15.47 20.13
C VAL A 266 10.56 14.26 19.45
N GLY A 267 11.73 13.82 19.91
CA GLY A 267 12.38 12.60 19.42
C GLY A 267 11.55 11.33 19.66
N ALA A 268 10.76 11.29 20.75
CA ALA A 268 9.84 10.18 21.01
C ALA A 268 8.70 10.12 19.98
N LEU A 269 8.29 11.27 19.42
CA LEU A 269 7.34 11.28 18.30
C LEU A 269 7.99 10.67 17.05
N ASP A 270 9.25 11.00 16.77
CA ASP A 270 9.96 10.44 15.62
C ASP A 270 10.16 8.92 15.76
N GLU A 271 10.51 8.44 16.96
CA GLU A 271 10.60 7.02 17.30
C GLU A 271 9.25 6.33 17.08
N VAL A 272 8.16 6.84 17.65
CA VAL A 272 6.82 6.22 17.52
C VAL A 272 6.23 6.34 16.11
N LEU A 273 6.63 7.35 15.32
CA LEU A 273 6.29 7.43 13.90
C LEU A 273 7.19 6.56 13.02
N GLN A 274 8.32 6.08 13.54
CA GLN A 274 9.14 5.03 12.93
C GLN A 274 8.68 3.62 13.37
N GLU A 275 8.15 3.49 14.60
CA GLU A 275 7.81 2.21 15.24
C GLU A 275 6.31 1.84 15.18
N GLY A 276 5.36 2.77 15.17
CA GLY A 276 3.93 2.45 15.32
C GLY A 276 3.21 2.21 13.98
N ALA A 277 2.55 1.09 13.70
CA ALA A 277 1.55 0.31 14.47
C ALA A 277 0.07 0.68 14.20
N GLY A 278 -0.30 0.79 12.92
CA GLY A 278 -1.49 0.06 12.42
C GLY A 278 -1.12 -1.35 11.92
N ASP A 279 0.19 -1.56 11.71
CA ASP A 279 0.77 -2.69 11.01
C ASP A 279 1.08 -3.92 11.87
N GLU A 280 1.19 -3.88 13.20
CA GLU A 280 1.66 -5.08 13.93
C GLU A 280 0.63 -6.20 14.00
N ALA A 281 -0.63 -5.89 14.30
CA ALA A 281 -1.70 -6.88 14.32
C ALA A 281 -2.00 -7.38 12.90
N GLU A 282 -2.00 -6.46 11.92
CA GLU A 282 -2.15 -6.79 10.51
C GLU A 282 -0.98 -7.63 10.01
N ASN A 283 0.28 -7.23 10.26
CA ASN A 283 1.47 -8.00 9.89
C ASN A 283 1.54 -9.35 10.59
N ARG A 284 1.06 -9.46 11.84
CA ARG A 284 0.96 -10.77 12.51
C ARG A 284 -0.06 -11.65 11.79
N HIS A 285 -1.24 -11.11 11.48
CA HIS A 285 -2.25 -11.86 10.71
C HIS A 285 -1.74 -12.25 9.31
N VAL A 286 -1.00 -11.37 8.63
CA VAL A 286 -0.36 -11.67 7.34
C VAL A 286 0.71 -12.75 7.52
N ALA A 287 1.54 -12.67 8.56
CA ALA A 287 2.57 -13.67 8.85
C ALA A 287 1.96 -15.05 9.13
N ASP A 288 0.93 -15.12 9.97
CA ASP A 288 0.20 -16.35 10.27
C ASP A 288 -0.39 -16.94 8.98
N ARG A 289 -0.98 -16.10 8.12
CA ARG A 289 -1.52 -16.54 6.83
C ARG A 289 -0.44 -17.07 5.88
N LEU A 290 0.73 -16.43 5.83
CA LEU A 290 1.87 -16.91 5.03
C LEU A 290 2.35 -18.28 5.52
N VAL A 291 2.40 -18.48 6.84
CA VAL A 291 2.75 -19.78 7.45
C VAL A 291 1.73 -20.84 7.06
N ASP A 292 0.42 -20.53 7.13
CA ASP A 292 -0.64 -21.44 6.70
C ASP A 292 -0.53 -21.85 5.23
N LEU A 293 -0.24 -20.88 4.34
CA LEU A 293 -0.04 -21.14 2.92
C LEU A 293 1.08 -22.15 2.69
N VAL A 294 2.20 -22.01 3.40
CA VAL A 294 3.31 -22.95 3.29
C VAL A 294 2.94 -24.32 3.87
N ASN A 295 2.35 -24.37 5.06
CA ASN A 295 1.96 -25.65 5.69
C ASN A 295 0.90 -26.42 4.89
N THR A 296 0.06 -25.72 4.11
CA THR A 296 -0.96 -26.35 3.27
C THR A 296 -0.38 -26.91 1.97
N ASN A 297 0.66 -26.27 1.42
CA ASN A 297 1.13 -26.55 0.05
C ASN A 297 2.52 -27.21 0.02
N THR A 298 3.17 -27.41 1.15
CA THR A 298 4.56 -27.86 1.21
C THR A 298 4.81 -28.94 2.26
N GLU A 299 5.86 -29.73 2.05
CA GLU A 299 6.50 -30.55 3.09
C GLU A 299 7.79 -29.85 3.55
N LEU A 300 7.85 -29.48 4.82
CA LEU A 300 9.02 -28.85 5.46
C LEU A 300 9.97 -29.90 6.05
N PHE A 301 11.26 -29.70 5.87
CA PHE A 301 12.30 -30.62 6.36
C PHE A 301 13.64 -29.90 6.51
N HIS A 302 14.64 -30.56 7.10
CA HIS A 302 15.99 -30.01 7.24
C HIS A 302 17.07 -31.05 6.91
N ASP A 303 18.28 -30.59 6.60
CA ASP A 303 19.44 -31.46 6.43
C ASP A 303 20.19 -31.69 7.76
N SER A 304 21.24 -32.50 7.73
CA SER A 304 22.09 -32.78 8.90
C SER A 304 22.89 -31.57 9.41
N SER A 305 22.88 -30.46 8.67
CA SER A 305 23.56 -29.20 9.00
C SER A 305 22.58 -28.12 9.45
N ASP A 306 21.33 -28.50 9.78
CA ASP A 306 20.23 -27.61 10.16
C ASP A 306 19.77 -26.62 9.07
N ASN A 307 20.19 -26.80 7.81
CA ASN A 307 19.62 -26.01 6.71
C ASN A 307 18.17 -26.47 6.48
N CYS A 308 17.26 -25.51 6.34
CA CYS A 308 15.83 -25.78 6.23
C CYS A 308 15.33 -25.64 4.78
N TYR A 309 14.46 -26.56 4.38
CA TYR A 309 13.97 -26.72 3.02
C TYR A 309 12.47 -26.97 3.00
N ALA A 310 11.87 -26.70 1.86
CA ALA A 310 10.47 -27.00 1.57
C ALA A 310 10.38 -27.70 0.21
N THR A 311 9.57 -28.77 0.14
CA THR A 311 9.16 -29.34 -1.14
C THR A 311 7.71 -29.01 -1.44
N PHE A 312 7.40 -28.73 -2.69
CA PHE A 312 6.04 -28.41 -3.14
C PHE A 312 5.84 -28.79 -4.59
N THR A 313 4.58 -28.95 -5.01
CA THR A 313 4.24 -29.22 -6.40
C THR A 313 4.03 -27.90 -7.15
N HIS A 314 4.74 -27.71 -8.27
CA HIS A 314 4.55 -26.60 -9.18
C HIS A 314 4.41 -27.13 -10.61
N LYS A 315 3.37 -26.70 -11.34
CA LYS A 315 3.12 -27.11 -12.74
C LYS A 315 3.37 -28.61 -13.01
N GLU A 316 2.78 -29.45 -12.15
CA GLU A 316 2.81 -30.93 -12.22
C GLU A 316 4.09 -31.64 -11.76
N HIS A 317 5.16 -30.93 -11.39
CA HIS A 317 6.39 -31.54 -10.87
C HIS A 317 6.72 -31.09 -9.44
N ARG A 318 7.57 -31.85 -8.75
CA ARG A 318 8.01 -31.53 -7.39
C ARG A 318 9.27 -30.66 -7.43
N GLU A 319 9.20 -29.52 -6.77
CA GLU A 319 10.34 -28.64 -6.54
C GLU A 319 10.82 -28.75 -5.09
N CYS A 320 12.12 -28.51 -4.86
CA CYS A 320 12.72 -28.51 -3.52
C CYS A 320 13.63 -27.29 -3.34
N TRP A 321 13.23 -26.37 -2.47
CA TRP A 321 13.87 -25.06 -2.33
C TRP A 321 14.33 -24.83 -0.88
N LYS A 322 15.48 -24.16 -0.70
CA LYS A 322 15.90 -23.66 0.61
C LYS A 322 14.92 -22.58 1.06
N ILE A 323 14.41 -22.66 2.30
CA ILE A 323 13.40 -21.71 2.80
C ILE A 323 13.93 -20.28 2.70
N GLU A 324 15.19 -20.05 3.06
CA GLU A 324 15.82 -18.71 3.03
C GLU A 324 16.17 -18.21 1.62
N SER A 325 15.90 -18.97 0.56
CA SER A 325 16.23 -18.56 -0.80
C SER A 325 15.34 -17.40 -1.28
N SER A 326 15.89 -16.55 -2.14
CA SER A 326 15.13 -15.49 -2.80
C SER A 326 14.01 -16.06 -3.68
N GLY A 327 14.22 -17.22 -4.28
CA GLY A 327 13.20 -17.99 -5.00
C GLY A 327 11.99 -18.25 -4.10
N PHE A 328 12.19 -18.92 -2.97
CA PHE A 328 11.12 -19.28 -2.03
C PHE A 328 10.37 -18.07 -1.51
N ARG A 329 11.09 -17.00 -1.18
CA ARG A 329 10.49 -15.71 -0.82
C ARG A 329 9.58 -15.13 -1.90
N ASN A 330 10.02 -15.14 -3.15
CA ASN A 330 9.25 -14.61 -4.27
C ASN A 330 8.01 -15.48 -4.57
N TRP A 331 8.16 -16.80 -4.53
CA TRP A 331 7.05 -17.74 -4.70
C TRP A 331 5.99 -17.60 -3.60
N LEU A 332 6.40 -17.52 -2.34
CA LEU A 332 5.47 -17.34 -1.23
C LEU A 332 4.74 -15.99 -1.31
N SER A 333 5.45 -14.93 -1.68
CA SER A 333 4.83 -13.62 -1.93
C SER A 333 3.83 -13.66 -3.08
N TYR A 334 4.14 -14.41 -4.15
CA TYR A 334 3.23 -14.62 -5.27
C TYR A 334 1.98 -15.41 -4.87
N LEU A 335 2.11 -16.49 -4.09
CA LEU A 335 0.96 -17.24 -3.57
C LEU A 335 0.04 -16.35 -2.73
N TYR A 336 0.61 -15.56 -1.84
CA TYR A 336 -0.14 -14.61 -1.04
C TYR A 336 -0.88 -13.57 -1.89
N PHE A 337 -0.24 -13.05 -2.95
CA PHE A 337 -0.87 -12.13 -3.89
C PHE A 337 -2.02 -12.76 -4.66
N ILE A 338 -1.87 -14.01 -5.11
CA ILE A 338 -2.96 -14.72 -5.80
C ILE A 338 -4.16 -14.94 -4.88
N GLU A 339 -3.94 -15.21 -3.59
CA GLU A 339 -5.01 -15.42 -2.62
C GLU A 339 -5.70 -14.12 -2.18
N THR A 340 -4.94 -13.05 -1.96
CA THR A 340 -5.44 -11.83 -1.28
C THR A 340 -5.51 -10.60 -2.18
N HIS A 341 -4.90 -10.65 -3.36
CA HIS A 341 -4.64 -9.49 -4.23
C HIS A 341 -3.79 -8.38 -3.58
N GLY A 342 -3.09 -8.69 -2.48
CA GLY A 342 -2.17 -7.79 -1.76
C GLY A 342 -0.72 -8.28 -1.78
N ALA A 343 0.20 -7.43 -1.35
CA ALA A 343 1.61 -7.80 -1.17
C ALA A 343 1.94 -7.86 0.33
N PRO A 344 2.63 -8.91 0.81
CA PRO A 344 3.01 -8.98 2.21
C PRO A 344 4.11 -7.96 2.52
N SER A 345 4.07 -7.38 3.70
CA SER A 345 5.14 -6.49 4.18
C SER A 345 6.43 -7.27 4.48
N GLU A 346 7.57 -6.58 4.49
CA GLU A 346 8.85 -7.19 4.85
C GLU A 346 8.86 -7.72 6.29
N THR A 347 8.19 -7.01 7.20
CA THR A 347 8.02 -7.42 8.60
C THR A 347 7.23 -8.72 8.72
N ALA A 348 6.11 -8.84 8.00
CA ALA A 348 5.28 -10.04 8.00
C ALA A 348 6.04 -11.24 7.41
N LEU A 349 6.75 -11.05 6.29
CA LEU A 349 7.60 -12.08 5.70
C LEU A 349 8.67 -12.55 6.70
N LYS A 350 9.38 -11.62 7.36
CA LYS A 350 10.42 -12.00 8.33
C LYS A 350 9.86 -12.83 9.49
N ALA A 351 8.68 -12.48 10.00
CA ALA A 351 8.00 -13.23 11.07
C ALA A 351 7.57 -14.64 10.59
N ALA A 352 6.99 -14.74 9.39
CA ALA A 352 6.61 -16.02 8.79
C ALA A 352 7.83 -16.94 8.61
N PHE A 353 8.91 -16.43 8.02
CA PHE A 353 10.14 -17.20 7.82
C PHE A 353 10.74 -17.70 9.14
N GLY A 354 10.74 -16.87 10.19
CA GLY A 354 11.19 -17.30 11.52
C GLY A 354 10.42 -18.51 12.04
N THR A 355 9.10 -18.52 11.81
CA THR A 355 8.23 -19.66 12.19
C THR A 355 8.51 -20.89 11.33
N LEU A 356 8.58 -20.73 10.00
CA LEU A 356 8.82 -21.83 9.06
C LEU A 356 10.19 -22.50 9.26
N LEU A 357 11.23 -21.72 9.56
CA LEU A 357 12.55 -22.26 9.91
C LEU A 357 12.48 -23.07 11.21
N GLY A 358 11.73 -22.59 12.20
CA GLY A 358 11.48 -23.33 13.44
C GLY A 358 10.76 -24.66 13.18
N GLN A 359 9.69 -24.64 12.39
CA GLN A 359 8.92 -25.83 12.01
C GLN A 359 9.80 -26.83 11.25
N ALA A 360 10.49 -26.39 10.19
CA ALA A 360 11.35 -27.25 9.40
C ALA A 360 12.46 -27.91 10.23
N LYS A 361 13.09 -27.18 11.15
CA LYS A 361 14.19 -27.66 11.99
C LYS A 361 13.74 -28.59 13.10
N TYR A 362 12.67 -28.26 13.82
CA TYR A 362 12.29 -28.97 15.05
C TYR A 362 11.16 -29.97 14.86
N GLU A 363 10.33 -29.81 13.83
CA GLU A 363 9.20 -30.70 13.53
C GLU A 363 9.40 -31.48 12.22
N GLY A 364 10.12 -30.91 11.26
CA GLY A 364 10.42 -31.52 9.97
C GLY A 364 11.38 -32.71 10.07
N ALA A 365 11.30 -33.62 9.09
CA ALA A 365 12.21 -34.77 9.01
C ALA A 365 13.63 -34.36 8.64
N VAL A 366 14.64 -35.10 9.09
CA VAL A 366 16.01 -34.97 8.59
C VAL A 366 16.11 -35.70 7.25
N LYS A 367 16.42 -35.00 6.16
CA LYS A 367 16.64 -35.60 4.83
C LYS A 367 17.95 -35.10 4.21
N PRO A 368 18.69 -35.95 3.48
CA PRO A 368 19.86 -35.51 2.73
C PRO A 368 19.43 -34.66 1.53
N VAL A 369 20.20 -33.60 1.26
CA VAL A 369 19.97 -32.66 0.16
C VAL A 369 21.18 -32.63 -0.74
N PHE A 370 20.94 -32.60 -2.04
CA PHE A 370 21.96 -32.68 -3.08
C PHE A 370 21.81 -31.53 -4.08
N ARG A 371 22.87 -31.25 -4.84
CA ARG A 371 22.86 -30.19 -5.85
C ARG A 371 22.70 -30.72 -7.25
N ARG A 372 23.76 -31.35 -7.76
CA ARG A 372 23.77 -31.96 -9.09
C ARG A 372 23.69 -33.47 -9.03
N VAL A 373 24.39 -34.09 -8.08
CA VAL A 373 24.52 -35.54 -8.01
C VAL A 373 24.17 -36.02 -6.61
N ALA A 374 23.33 -37.06 -6.56
CA ALA A 374 22.97 -37.75 -5.34
C ALA A 374 23.28 -39.24 -5.45
N LYS A 375 23.46 -39.88 -4.29
CA LYS A 375 23.53 -41.34 -4.20
C LYS A 375 22.45 -41.81 -3.25
N ASP A 376 21.63 -42.75 -3.73
CA ASP A 376 20.58 -43.39 -2.93
C ASP A 376 20.56 -44.89 -3.24
N GLY A 377 20.92 -45.70 -2.24
CA GLY A 377 21.21 -47.12 -2.42
C GLY A 377 22.34 -47.36 -3.44
N GLU A 378 22.04 -48.18 -4.47
CA GLU A 378 22.95 -48.46 -5.59
C GLU A 378 22.81 -47.47 -6.75
N ALA A 379 21.81 -46.58 -6.71
CA ALA A 379 21.56 -45.62 -7.77
C ALA A 379 22.37 -44.33 -7.55
N LEU A 380 22.94 -43.82 -8.64
CA LEU A 380 23.35 -42.43 -8.75
C LEU A 380 22.24 -41.64 -9.43
N TRP A 381 21.89 -40.49 -8.89
CA TRP A 381 20.92 -39.59 -9.45
C TRP A 381 21.62 -38.33 -9.91
N ILE A 382 21.35 -37.88 -11.13
CA ILE A 382 21.93 -36.68 -11.72
C ILE A 382 20.80 -35.73 -12.07
N ASP A 383 20.72 -34.59 -11.39
CA ASP A 383 19.74 -33.55 -11.67
C ASP A 383 19.99 -32.96 -13.06
N LEU A 384 18.97 -33.00 -13.94
CA LEU A 384 19.07 -32.37 -15.25
C LEU A 384 19.00 -30.85 -15.15
N CYS A 385 18.55 -30.28 -14.03
CA CYS A 385 18.32 -28.85 -13.88
C CYS A 385 17.38 -28.25 -14.95
N ASP A 386 16.53 -29.08 -15.56
CA ASP A 386 15.52 -28.66 -16.52
C ASP A 386 14.25 -28.13 -15.84
N GLU A 387 13.37 -27.49 -16.61
CA GLU A 387 12.16 -26.85 -16.08
C GLU A 387 11.14 -27.86 -15.50
N GLU A 388 11.25 -29.14 -15.84
CA GLU A 388 10.36 -30.22 -15.40
C GLU A 388 10.90 -30.98 -14.17
N TRP A 389 12.04 -30.58 -13.61
CA TRP A 389 12.65 -31.19 -12.41
C TRP A 389 13.05 -32.67 -12.55
N LYS A 390 13.38 -33.08 -13.78
CA LYS A 390 13.75 -34.46 -14.10
C LYS A 390 15.18 -34.76 -13.65
N ALA A 391 15.44 -36.04 -13.36
CA ALA A 391 16.78 -36.52 -13.07
C ALA A 391 17.10 -37.81 -13.82
N ILE A 392 18.37 -38.01 -14.14
CA ILE A 392 18.87 -39.28 -14.67
C ILE A 392 19.15 -40.20 -13.49
N LYS A 393 18.52 -41.37 -13.47
CA LYS A 393 18.84 -42.45 -12.55
C LYS A 393 19.81 -43.40 -13.24
N VAL A 394 20.99 -43.59 -12.66
CA VAL A 394 22.05 -44.46 -13.17
C VAL A 394 22.18 -45.66 -12.25
N LEU A 395 22.07 -46.85 -12.82
CA LEU A 395 22.26 -48.16 -12.18
C LEU A 395 23.41 -48.91 -12.87
N PRO A 396 23.92 -50.01 -12.28
CA PRO A 396 24.87 -50.87 -12.96
C PRO A 396 24.33 -51.37 -14.32
N GLY A 397 24.89 -50.84 -15.41
CA GLY A 397 24.56 -51.24 -16.78
C GLY A 397 23.32 -50.59 -17.41
N SER A 398 22.61 -49.70 -16.71
CA SER A 398 21.42 -49.03 -17.25
C SER A 398 21.25 -47.62 -16.70
N TRP A 399 20.52 -46.78 -17.44
CA TRP A 399 20.06 -45.48 -16.96
C TRP A 399 18.67 -45.16 -17.51
N GLU A 400 17.94 -44.28 -16.83
CA GLU A 400 16.63 -43.79 -17.25
C GLU A 400 16.45 -42.33 -16.81
N VAL A 401 15.63 -41.56 -17.53
CA VAL A 401 15.17 -40.23 -17.08
C VAL A 401 13.91 -40.42 -16.24
N VAL A 402 13.89 -39.86 -15.05
CA VAL A 402 12.79 -39.97 -14.08
C VAL A 402 12.19 -38.59 -13.84
N GLU A 403 10.86 -38.51 -13.90
CA GLU A 403 10.09 -37.26 -13.76
C GLU A 403 9.95 -36.78 -12.32
N ASP A 404 9.75 -37.71 -11.37
CA ASP A 404 9.68 -37.40 -9.94
C ASP A 404 10.77 -38.18 -9.18
N PRO A 405 12.03 -37.71 -9.19
CA PRO A 405 13.12 -38.40 -8.52
C PRO A 405 12.91 -38.36 -7.00
N PRO A 406 13.09 -39.49 -6.27
CA PRO A 406 12.81 -39.57 -4.83
C PRO A 406 13.79 -38.76 -3.96
N VAL A 407 14.97 -38.44 -4.49
CA VAL A 407 16.01 -37.65 -3.82
C VAL A 407 15.71 -36.15 -3.84
N MET A 408 16.24 -35.41 -2.86
CA MET A 408 16.00 -33.97 -2.72
C MET A 408 17.13 -33.17 -3.38
N PHE A 409 16.88 -32.65 -4.58
CA PHE A 409 17.80 -31.72 -5.24
C PHE A 409 17.46 -30.26 -4.88
N VAL A 410 18.48 -29.43 -4.69
CA VAL A 410 18.34 -27.97 -4.52
C VAL A 410 19.22 -27.28 -5.55
N ARG A 411 18.59 -26.44 -6.35
CA ARG A 411 19.22 -25.74 -7.47
C ARG A 411 19.62 -24.33 -7.04
N SER A 412 20.83 -23.91 -7.41
CA SER A 412 21.23 -22.51 -7.27
C SER A 412 20.80 -21.70 -8.51
N PRO A 413 20.60 -20.38 -8.40
CA PRO A 413 20.12 -19.56 -9.53
C PRO A 413 21.04 -19.56 -10.76
N THR A 414 22.29 -19.98 -10.60
CA THR A 414 23.28 -19.99 -11.69
C THR A 414 23.44 -21.37 -12.33
N MET A 415 22.86 -22.43 -11.77
CA MET A 415 22.84 -23.75 -12.41
C MET A 415 22.02 -23.68 -13.69
N THR A 416 22.49 -24.35 -14.75
CA THR A 416 21.77 -24.45 -16.01
C THR A 416 21.50 -25.92 -16.37
N PRO A 417 20.55 -26.18 -17.28
CA PRO A 417 20.19 -27.53 -17.65
C PRO A 417 21.37 -28.32 -18.24
N LEU A 418 21.48 -29.60 -17.86
CA LEU A 418 22.21 -30.60 -18.63
C LEU A 418 21.37 -31.05 -19.83
N THR A 419 22.05 -31.50 -20.88
CA THR A 419 21.38 -32.12 -22.01
C THR A 419 20.91 -33.53 -21.66
N ILE A 420 19.76 -33.93 -22.20
CA ILE A 420 19.27 -35.30 -22.06
C ILE A 420 20.23 -36.22 -22.84
N PRO A 421 20.79 -37.26 -22.20
CA PRO A 421 21.72 -38.16 -22.87
C PRO A 421 21.03 -38.96 -23.97
N SER A 422 21.78 -39.22 -25.05
CA SER A 422 21.36 -40.12 -26.12
C SER A 422 21.47 -41.59 -25.67
N GLU A 423 20.55 -42.45 -26.10
CA GLU A 423 20.63 -43.91 -25.89
C GLU A 423 21.92 -44.51 -26.47
N LYS A 424 22.48 -43.87 -27.49
CA LYS A 424 23.79 -44.19 -28.07
C LYS A 424 24.77 -43.07 -27.73
N GLY A 425 25.79 -43.39 -26.94
CA GLY A 425 26.87 -42.49 -26.61
C GLY A 425 28.09 -42.72 -27.49
N ASP A 426 28.72 -41.64 -27.93
CA ASP A 426 30.06 -41.64 -28.53
C ASP A 426 30.85 -40.49 -27.89
N ILE A 427 32.02 -40.81 -27.34
CA ILE A 427 32.89 -39.84 -26.66
C ILE A 427 33.81 -39.11 -27.63
N ASP A 428 34.02 -39.64 -28.83
CA ASP A 428 34.97 -39.09 -29.80
C ASP A 428 34.71 -37.63 -30.18
N PRO A 429 33.45 -37.15 -30.32
CA PRO A 429 33.17 -35.75 -30.57
C PRO A 429 33.75 -34.78 -29.52
N LEU A 430 33.86 -35.20 -28.26
CA LEU A 430 34.43 -34.37 -27.18
C LEU A 430 35.85 -33.93 -27.54
N TRP A 431 36.67 -34.84 -28.07
CA TRP A 431 38.08 -34.59 -28.36
C TRP A 431 38.31 -33.52 -29.43
N SER A 432 37.31 -33.24 -30.26
CA SER A 432 37.35 -32.14 -31.23
C SER A 432 37.09 -30.76 -30.61
N LEU A 433 36.53 -30.72 -29.40
CA LEU A 433 36.13 -29.50 -28.71
C LEU A 433 37.15 -29.03 -27.66
N ILE A 434 38.09 -29.91 -27.29
CA ILE A 434 39.08 -29.66 -26.24
C ILE A 434 40.50 -29.91 -26.73
N ASN A 435 41.44 -29.12 -26.21
CA ASN A 435 42.85 -29.25 -26.55
C ASN A 435 43.58 -30.11 -25.51
N ILE A 436 43.43 -31.44 -25.59
CA ILE A 436 44.03 -32.42 -24.69
C ILE A 436 44.78 -33.51 -25.48
N PRO A 437 46.07 -33.78 -25.16
CA PRO A 437 46.85 -34.85 -25.80
C PRO A 437 46.23 -36.23 -25.65
N ASP A 438 46.40 -37.10 -26.65
CA ASP A 438 45.83 -38.46 -26.67
C ASP A 438 46.17 -39.28 -25.42
N GLU A 439 47.40 -39.12 -24.89
CA GLU A 439 47.90 -39.82 -23.70
C GLU A 439 47.19 -39.41 -22.40
N ASP A 440 46.66 -38.18 -22.32
CA ASP A 440 45.97 -37.65 -21.14
C ASP A 440 44.44 -37.87 -21.18
N ARG A 441 43.89 -38.28 -22.33
CA ARG A 441 42.43 -38.43 -22.52
C ARG A 441 41.80 -39.40 -21.53
N ILE A 442 42.46 -40.52 -21.25
CA ILE A 442 41.96 -41.51 -20.27
C ILE A 442 41.91 -40.91 -18.87
N LEU A 443 42.92 -40.14 -18.47
CA LEU A 443 42.95 -39.47 -17.17
C LEU A 443 41.80 -38.46 -17.05
N LEU A 444 41.55 -37.69 -18.11
CA LEU A 444 40.44 -36.75 -18.15
C LEU A 444 39.07 -37.46 -18.07
N LEU A 445 38.88 -38.58 -18.77
CA LEU A 445 37.65 -39.37 -18.67
C LEU A 445 37.43 -39.89 -17.24
N CYS A 446 38.48 -40.40 -16.61
CA CYS A 446 38.40 -40.82 -15.21
C CYS A 446 37.99 -39.65 -14.30
N TRP A 447 38.53 -38.46 -14.52
CA TRP A 447 38.13 -37.26 -13.78
C TRP A 447 36.66 -36.88 -14.01
N ILE A 448 36.17 -36.90 -15.26
CA ILE A 448 34.76 -36.62 -15.58
C ILE A 448 33.84 -37.61 -14.84
N LEU A 449 34.16 -38.90 -14.89
CA LEU A 449 33.38 -39.93 -14.18
C LEU A 449 33.43 -39.72 -12.66
N GLU A 450 34.58 -39.34 -12.13
CA GLU A 450 34.76 -39.06 -10.71
C GLU A 450 33.89 -37.88 -10.24
N CYS A 451 33.67 -36.87 -11.09
CA CYS A 451 32.75 -35.79 -10.77
C CYS A 451 31.32 -36.27 -10.49
N TYR A 452 30.89 -37.42 -11.00
CA TYR A 452 29.56 -37.98 -10.72
C TYR A 452 29.55 -39.01 -9.58
N ARG A 453 30.69 -39.29 -8.95
CA ARG A 453 30.76 -40.25 -7.85
C ARG A 453 30.64 -39.52 -6.52
N VAL A 454 29.56 -39.80 -5.81
CA VAL A 454 29.34 -39.26 -4.46
C VAL A 454 30.08 -40.12 -3.43
N GLY A 455 30.73 -39.48 -2.46
CA GLY A 455 31.40 -40.15 -1.35
C GLY A 455 32.85 -40.59 -1.64
N THR A 456 33.47 -40.00 -2.66
CA THR A 456 34.90 -40.13 -2.93
C THR A 456 35.60 -38.78 -2.72
N PRO A 457 36.94 -38.75 -2.58
CA PRO A 457 37.68 -37.50 -2.51
C PRO A 457 37.46 -36.64 -3.77
N TYR A 458 37.25 -35.34 -3.59
CA TYR A 458 37.11 -34.41 -4.71
C TYR A 458 38.45 -34.22 -5.41
N VAL A 459 38.48 -34.49 -6.72
CA VAL A 459 39.70 -34.42 -7.53
C VAL A 459 39.81 -33.05 -8.20
N VAL A 460 40.96 -32.39 -8.00
CA VAL A 460 41.30 -31.13 -8.65
C VAL A 460 41.86 -31.41 -10.05
N LEU A 461 41.24 -30.83 -11.08
CA LEU A 461 41.79 -30.80 -12.43
C LEU A 461 42.57 -29.50 -12.64
N GLU A 462 43.88 -29.63 -12.85
CA GLU A 462 44.76 -28.53 -13.25
C GLU A 462 45.04 -28.61 -14.75
N LEU A 463 44.67 -27.57 -15.50
CA LEU A 463 44.99 -27.45 -16.92
C LEU A 463 46.25 -26.60 -17.09
N VAL A 464 47.34 -27.24 -17.54
CA VAL A 464 48.65 -26.58 -17.76
C VAL A 464 48.92 -26.44 -19.26
N GLY A 465 49.49 -25.30 -19.66
CA GLY A 465 49.87 -25.06 -21.04
C GLY A 465 50.26 -23.59 -21.28
N GLU A 466 50.91 -23.31 -22.40
CA GLU A 466 51.32 -21.95 -22.78
C GLU A 466 50.12 -21.03 -23.06
N GLN A 467 50.35 -19.71 -23.12
CA GLN A 467 49.30 -18.79 -23.53
C GLN A 467 48.79 -19.15 -24.94
N GLY A 468 47.46 -19.15 -25.14
CA GLY A 468 46.85 -19.52 -26.43
C GLY A 468 46.55 -21.02 -26.61
N SER A 469 46.89 -21.88 -25.64
CA SER A 469 46.59 -23.33 -25.64
C SER A 469 45.11 -23.70 -25.41
N ALA A 470 44.18 -22.74 -25.48
CA ALA A 470 42.75 -22.93 -25.29
C ALA A 470 42.30 -23.52 -23.92
N LYS A 471 43.11 -23.43 -22.86
CA LYS A 471 42.78 -23.89 -21.49
C LYS A 471 41.39 -23.46 -21.01
N SER A 472 41.09 -22.16 -21.07
CA SER A 472 39.80 -21.60 -20.68
C SER A 472 38.64 -22.22 -21.46
N LYS A 473 38.83 -22.48 -22.77
CA LYS A 473 37.80 -23.09 -23.59
C LYS A 473 37.62 -24.57 -23.28
N THR A 474 38.71 -25.30 -23.07
CA THR A 474 38.67 -26.69 -22.59
C THR A 474 37.93 -26.78 -21.25
N GLN A 475 38.25 -25.90 -20.30
CA GLN A 475 37.62 -25.83 -18.97
C GLN A 475 36.12 -25.54 -19.06
N ASP A 476 35.72 -24.58 -19.90
CA ASP A 476 34.33 -24.23 -20.17
C ASP A 476 33.54 -25.42 -20.72
N VAL A 477 34.07 -26.09 -21.76
CA VAL A 477 33.46 -27.29 -22.35
C VAL A 477 33.32 -28.41 -21.31
N LEU A 478 34.38 -28.71 -20.55
CA LEU A 478 34.34 -29.78 -19.54
C LEU A 478 33.32 -29.52 -18.44
N ARG A 479 33.16 -28.25 -18.03
CA ARG A 479 32.16 -27.88 -17.05
C ARG A 479 30.74 -28.04 -17.58
N ASP A 480 30.49 -27.72 -18.85
CA ASP A 480 29.18 -27.95 -19.49
C ASP A 480 28.79 -29.43 -19.55
N PHE A 481 29.75 -30.36 -19.52
CA PHE A 481 29.41 -31.77 -19.40
C PHE A 481 28.95 -32.14 -18.00
N VAL A 482 29.55 -31.55 -16.95
CA VAL A 482 29.39 -31.99 -15.56
C VAL A 482 28.38 -31.16 -14.77
N ASP A 483 28.56 -29.85 -14.74
CA ASP A 483 27.74 -28.90 -13.99
C ASP A 483 27.65 -27.55 -14.74
N PRO A 484 26.89 -27.50 -15.84
CA PRO A 484 26.59 -26.27 -16.57
C PRO A 484 26.19 -25.13 -15.64
N ASN A 485 26.76 -23.96 -15.87
CA ASN A 485 26.51 -22.80 -15.03
C ASN A 485 26.55 -21.49 -15.83
N GLN A 486 25.69 -20.53 -15.46
CA GLN A 486 25.71 -19.17 -16.03
C GLN A 486 27.08 -18.48 -15.87
N VAL A 487 27.83 -18.86 -14.82
CA VAL A 487 29.22 -18.41 -14.60
C VAL A 487 30.14 -19.62 -14.64
N ASN A 488 30.35 -20.16 -15.83
CA ASN A 488 31.19 -21.35 -16.07
C ASN A 488 32.66 -21.16 -15.71
N LEU A 489 33.19 -19.94 -15.88
CA LEU A 489 34.57 -19.59 -15.58
C LEU A 489 34.58 -18.47 -14.54
N ARG A 490 35.01 -18.78 -13.31
CA ARG A 490 35.06 -17.81 -12.22
C ARG A 490 36.45 -17.20 -12.11
N ALA A 491 36.50 -15.91 -11.79
CA ALA A 491 37.73 -15.27 -11.36
C ALA A 491 38.18 -15.83 -10.00
N LYS A 492 39.48 -15.72 -9.71
CA LYS A 492 40.09 -16.08 -8.42
C LYS A 492 39.24 -15.63 -7.22
N PRO A 493 39.00 -16.50 -6.22
CA PRO A 493 38.27 -16.11 -5.00
C PRO A 493 39.08 -15.09 -4.21
N LYS A 494 38.39 -14.11 -3.62
CA LYS A 494 39.02 -13.04 -2.83
C LYS A 494 39.40 -13.48 -1.42
N SER A 495 38.74 -14.51 -0.87
CA SER A 495 38.98 -15.05 0.46
C SER A 495 38.61 -16.53 0.54
N ARG A 496 38.97 -17.18 1.66
CA ARG A 496 38.56 -18.55 1.98
C ARG A 496 37.03 -18.69 1.96
N GLU A 497 36.31 -17.78 2.60
CA GLU A 497 34.84 -17.80 2.68
C GLU A 497 34.20 -17.71 1.30
N ALA A 498 34.75 -16.87 0.41
CA ALA A 498 34.25 -16.76 -0.96
C ALA A 498 34.40 -18.07 -1.76
N LEU A 499 35.44 -18.87 -1.47
CA LEU A 499 35.61 -20.20 -2.04
C LEU A 499 34.55 -21.16 -1.51
N PHE A 500 34.37 -21.25 -0.19
CA PHE A 500 33.36 -22.12 0.42
C PHE A 500 31.93 -21.76 -0.01
N VAL A 501 31.57 -20.48 -0.10
CA VAL A 501 30.26 -20.05 -0.64
C VAL A 501 30.11 -20.46 -2.10
N GLY A 502 31.20 -20.40 -2.88
CA GLY A 502 31.19 -20.82 -4.27
C GLY A 502 30.96 -22.32 -4.46
N ALA A 503 31.61 -23.12 -3.60
CA ALA A 503 31.53 -24.58 -3.58
C ALA A 503 30.25 -25.09 -2.92
N GLU A 504 29.73 -24.38 -1.92
CA GLU A 504 28.36 -24.57 -1.51
C GLU A 504 27.50 -24.40 -2.75
N ASN A 505 27.61 -23.29 -3.50
CA ASN A 505 26.71 -22.95 -4.62
C ASN A 505 26.86 -23.71 -5.96
N SER A 506 27.79 -24.66 -6.09
CA SER A 506 28.03 -25.38 -7.35
C SER A 506 28.47 -26.82 -7.07
N HIS A 507 28.11 -27.76 -7.94
CA HIS A 507 28.66 -29.12 -7.83
C HIS A 507 30.11 -29.18 -8.28
N LEU A 508 30.45 -28.38 -9.29
CA LEU A 508 31.82 -28.18 -9.74
C LEU A 508 32.19 -26.70 -9.66
N VAL A 509 33.22 -26.39 -8.88
CA VAL A 509 33.83 -25.04 -8.86
C VAL A 509 34.93 -24.94 -9.90
N SER A 510 34.84 -23.94 -10.75
CA SER A 510 35.73 -23.74 -11.90
C SER A 510 36.31 -22.33 -11.85
N TYR A 511 37.62 -22.25 -11.58
CA TYR A 511 38.35 -20.99 -11.45
C TYR A 511 39.37 -20.85 -12.58
N GLU A 512 39.46 -19.66 -13.18
CA GLU A 512 40.38 -19.35 -14.28
C GLU A 512 41.37 -18.24 -13.89
N ASN A 513 42.49 -18.16 -14.61
CA ASN A 513 43.50 -17.12 -14.49
C ASN A 513 44.15 -17.09 -13.10
N LEU A 514 44.39 -18.28 -12.55
CA LEU A 514 45.11 -18.48 -11.30
C LEU A 514 46.63 -18.48 -11.54
N SER A 515 47.26 -17.30 -11.59
CA SER A 515 48.72 -17.21 -11.69
C SER A 515 49.44 -17.54 -10.37
N HIS A 516 48.79 -17.27 -9.23
CA HIS A 516 49.35 -17.50 -7.89
C HIS A 516 48.21 -17.69 -6.87
N LEU A 517 48.28 -18.76 -6.07
CA LEU A 517 47.41 -19.00 -4.92
C LEU A 517 48.16 -18.70 -3.61
N GLN A 518 47.55 -17.92 -2.72
CA GLN A 518 48.13 -17.70 -1.40
C GLN A 518 48.02 -18.98 -0.56
N PRO A 519 48.93 -19.26 0.40
CA PRO A 519 48.93 -20.49 1.18
C PRO A 519 47.56 -20.82 1.81
N GLU A 520 46.90 -19.82 2.39
CA GLU A 520 45.56 -19.98 2.98
C GLU A 520 44.50 -20.44 1.97
N LEU A 521 44.55 -19.95 0.73
CA LEU A 521 43.65 -20.41 -0.33
C LEU A 521 44.02 -21.82 -0.81
N GLN A 522 45.31 -22.19 -0.84
CA GLN A 522 45.74 -23.55 -1.18
C GLN A 522 45.18 -24.56 -0.16
N ASP A 523 45.35 -24.27 1.14
CA ASP A 523 44.79 -25.10 2.22
C ASP A 523 43.27 -25.18 2.14
N ALA A 524 42.60 -24.07 1.77
CA ALA A 524 41.16 -24.04 1.57
C ALA A 524 40.71 -24.93 0.39
N PHE A 525 41.42 -24.92 -0.75
CA PHE A 525 41.12 -25.83 -1.87
C PHE A 525 41.29 -27.30 -1.50
N CYS A 526 42.25 -27.63 -0.63
CA CYS A 526 42.49 -29.00 -0.16
C CYS A 526 41.49 -29.48 0.90
N THR A 527 40.65 -28.60 1.45
CA THR A 527 39.70 -28.91 2.54
C THR A 527 38.24 -28.65 2.17
N LEU A 528 37.98 -28.33 0.90
CA LEU A 528 36.66 -28.42 0.27
C LEU A 528 36.19 -29.88 0.26
#